data_AF-A0A7C3FX08-F1
#
_entry.id   AF-A0A7C3FX08-F1
#
_cell.length_a   1.000
_cell.length_b   1.000
_cell.length_c   1.000
_cell.angle_alpha   90.00
_cell.angle_beta   90.00
_cell.angle_gamma   90.00
#
_symmetry.space_group_name_H-M   'P 1'
#
loop_
_entity.id
_entity.type
_entity.pdbx_description
1 polymer ?
#
loop_
_entity_poly.entity_id
_entity_poly.type
_entity_poly.pdbx_seq_one_letter_code
_entity_poly.pdbx_strand_id
1 'polypeptide(L)'
;MSTNVNFTSKQRRAIEWLANPGNDRQPKTQRLLAAEIGVRIETITRWKRKPEFMDAVLARSRELLKSDLPEIYRSLADEAKAGSHKHQKLAFELSGEYVERKEVEVSVPVTIVEVARGE
;
A
#
# COMPACT_ATOMS: atom_id res chain seq x y z
N MET A 1 -4.80 -14.20 -5.51
CA MET A 1 -5.34 -14.59 -6.82
C MET A 1 -5.39 -13.34 -7.68
N SER A 2 -4.49 -13.19 -8.65
CA SER A 2 -4.58 -12.08 -9.61
C SER A 2 -5.61 -12.46 -10.68
N THR A 3 -6.87 -12.12 -10.45
CA THR A 3 -7.86 -12.12 -11.53
C THR A 3 -7.43 -11.05 -12.53
N ASN A 4 -7.22 -11.46 -13.79
CA ASN A 4 -6.87 -10.56 -14.88
C ASN A 4 -8.13 -9.77 -15.28
N VAL A 5 -8.48 -8.76 -14.47
CA VAL A 5 -9.67 -7.93 -14.67
C VAL A 5 -9.39 -6.89 -15.75
N ASN A 6 -10.11 -6.99 -16.87
CA ASN A 6 -9.98 -6.03 -17.96
C ASN A 6 -10.91 -4.83 -17.73
N PHE A 7 -10.34 -3.68 -17.34
CA PHE A 7 -11.09 -2.44 -17.17
C PHE A 7 -11.39 -1.75 -18.50
N THR A 8 -12.54 -1.09 -18.61
CA THR A 8 -12.83 -0.21 -19.75
C THR A 8 -11.91 1.02 -19.76
N SER A 9 -11.79 1.71 -20.90
CA SER A 9 -11.01 2.97 -20.99
C SER A 9 -11.47 4.01 -19.96
N LYS A 10 -12.79 4.15 -19.76
CA LYS A 10 -13.39 5.05 -18.77
C LYS A 10 -13.01 4.68 -17.34
N GLN A 11 -13.02 3.38 -17.03
CA GLN A 11 -12.59 2.87 -15.72
C GLN A 11 -11.09 3.09 -15.49
N ARG A 12 -10.23 2.84 -16.50
CA ARG A 12 -8.80 3.13 -16.41
C ARG A 12 -8.54 4.60 -16.14
N ARG A 13 -9.24 5.50 -16.84
CA ARG A 13 -9.14 6.94 -16.60
C ARG A 13 -9.55 7.32 -15.17
N ALA A 14 -10.61 6.71 -14.64
CA ALA A 14 -11.03 6.90 -13.25
C ALA A 14 -10.06 6.29 -12.23
N ILE A 15 -9.40 5.17 -12.56
CA ILE A 15 -8.35 4.55 -11.74
C ILE A 15 -7.17 5.52 -11.61
N GLU A 16 -6.68 6.05 -12.74
CA GLU A 16 -5.60 7.04 -12.74
C GLU A 16 -5.95 8.28 -11.94
N TRP A 17 -7.18 8.76 -12.10
CA TRP A 17 -7.65 9.90 -11.34
C TRP A 17 -7.71 9.64 -9.84
N LEU A 18 -8.22 8.47 -9.41
CA LEU A 18 -8.34 8.13 -8.00
C LEU A 18 -6.99 7.82 -7.34
N ALA A 19 -6.01 7.36 -8.12
CA ALA A 19 -4.67 7.03 -7.64
C ALA A 19 -3.89 8.27 -7.17
N ASN A 20 -4.29 9.45 -7.62
CA ASN A 20 -3.73 10.71 -7.16
C ASN A 20 -4.45 11.19 -5.86
N PRO A 21 -3.73 11.83 -4.93
CA PRO A 21 -4.34 12.45 -3.75
C PRO A 21 -5.27 13.59 -4.17
N GLY A 22 -6.28 13.89 -3.34
CA GLY A 22 -7.38 14.79 -3.72
C GLY A 22 -6.93 16.15 -4.27
N ASN A 23 -5.84 16.70 -3.73
CA ASN A 23 -5.30 18.00 -4.15
C ASN A 23 -4.66 17.96 -5.54
N ASP A 24 -4.15 16.81 -5.97
CA ASP A 24 -3.41 16.66 -7.24
C ASP A 24 -4.30 16.12 -8.37
N ARG A 25 -5.52 15.73 -8.04
CA ARG A 25 -6.50 15.23 -9.01
C ARG A 25 -6.81 16.25 -10.09
N GLN A 26 -6.79 15.79 -11.33
CA GLN A 26 -7.22 16.54 -12.52
C GLN A 26 -8.16 15.68 -13.36
N PRO A 27 -9.44 16.05 -13.50
CA PRO A 27 -10.07 17.30 -13.04
C PRO A 27 -10.31 17.30 -11.51
N LYS A 28 -10.56 18.46 -10.89
CA LYS A 28 -10.56 18.57 -9.41
C LYS A 28 -11.65 17.79 -8.68
N THR A 29 -12.76 17.45 -9.35
CA THR A 29 -13.90 16.80 -8.71
C THR A 29 -14.36 15.57 -9.47
N GLN A 30 -14.96 14.61 -8.76
CA GLN A 30 -15.55 13.42 -9.37
C GLN A 30 -16.65 13.78 -10.38
N ARG A 31 -17.39 14.88 -10.14
CA ARG A 31 -18.40 15.39 -11.07
C ARG A 31 -17.79 15.79 -12.41
N LEU A 32 -16.68 16.52 -12.37
CA LEU A 32 -15.96 16.94 -13.58
C LEU A 32 -15.35 15.73 -14.31
N LEU A 33 -14.78 14.77 -13.58
CA LEU A 33 -14.28 13.54 -14.18
C LEU A 33 -15.41 12.76 -14.87
N ALA A 34 -16.56 12.64 -14.21
CA ALA A 34 -17.71 11.95 -14.76
C ALA A 34 -18.19 12.59 -16.07
N ALA A 35 -18.21 13.93 -16.13
CA ALA A 35 -18.49 14.67 -17.35
C ALA A 35 -17.43 14.42 -18.43
N GLU A 36 -16.13 14.48 -18.08
CA GLU A 36 -15.00 14.23 -18.98
C GLU A 36 -15.08 12.85 -19.65
N ILE A 37 -15.38 11.80 -18.88
CA ILE A 37 -15.43 10.42 -19.40
C ILE A 37 -16.83 10.00 -19.88
N GLY A 38 -17.80 10.92 -19.86
CA GLY A 38 -19.17 10.69 -20.32
C GLY A 38 -19.90 9.59 -19.54
N VAL A 39 -19.96 9.70 -18.22
CA VAL A 39 -20.75 8.82 -17.33
C VAL A 39 -21.47 9.63 -16.26
N ARG A 40 -22.48 9.02 -15.63
CA ARG A 40 -23.09 9.58 -14.41
C ARG A 40 -22.13 9.49 -13.22
N ILE A 41 -22.21 10.44 -12.30
CA ILE A 41 -21.33 10.51 -11.11
C ILE A 41 -21.45 9.23 -10.26
N GLU A 42 -22.67 8.72 -10.14
CA GLU A 42 -23.02 7.51 -9.39
C GLU A 42 -22.34 6.26 -9.96
N THR A 43 -22.04 6.26 -11.26
CA THR A 43 -21.30 5.16 -11.91
C THR A 43 -19.91 5.03 -11.32
N ILE A 44 -19.19 6.14 -11.12
CA ILE A 44 -17.87 6.14 -10.49
C ILE A 44 -17.98 5.74 -9.01
N THR A 45 -18.99 6.25 -8.31
CA THR A 45 -19.27 5.83 -6.91
C THR A 45 -19.50 4.32 -6.81
N ARG A 46 -20.22 3.72 -7.77
CA ARG A 46 -20.45 2.28 -7.82
C ARG A 46 -19.17 1.50 -8.15
N TRP A 47 -18.30 2.01 -9.04
CA TRP A 47 -17.01 1.38 -9.31
C TRP A 47 -16.14 1.31 -8.05
N LYS A 48 -16.10 2.36 -7.23
CA LYS A 48 -15.36 2.37 -5.95
C LYS A 48 -15.81 1.32 -4.93
N ARG A 49 -17.02 0.75 -5.08
CA ARG A 49 -17.52 -0.32 -4.21
C ARG A 49 -17.03 -1.71 -4.63
N LYS A 50 -16.41 -1.82 -5.81
CA LYS A 50 -15.89 -3.07 -6.34
C LYS A 50 -14.46 -3.28 -5.83
N PRO A 51 -14.18 -4.36 -5.09
CA PRO A 51 -12.83 -4.62 -4.57
C PRO A 51 -11.76 -4.60 -5.66
N GLU A 52 -12.03 -5.27 -6.80
CA GLU A 52 -11.09 -5.37 -7.90
C GLU A 52 -10.73 -4.00 -8.51
N PHE A 53 -11.68 -3.06 -8.52
CA PHE A 53 -11.45 -1.71 -9.01
C PHE A 53 -10.58 -0.90 -8.03
N MET A 54 -10.83 -1.03 -6.73
CA MET A 54 -10.03 -0.34 -5.72
C MET A 54 -8.64 -0.94 -5.57
N ASP A 55 -8.49 -2.26 -5.77
CA ASP A 55 -7.18 -2.91 -5.84
C ASP A 55 -6.35 -2.34 -6.99
N ALA A 56 -6.97 -2.11 -8.15
CA ALA A 56 -6.30 -1.46 -9.28
C ALA A 56 -5.91 0.00 -8.99
N VAL A 57 -6.76 0.75 -8.27
CA VAL A 57 -6.42 2.11 -7.79
C VAL A 57 -5.21 2.07 -6.86
N LEU A 58 -5.18 1.14 -5.90
CA LEU A 58 -4.06 1.02 -4.96
C LEU A 58 -2.78 0.56 -5.66
N ALA A 59 -2.87 -0.39 -6.59
CA ALA A 59 -1.73 -0.80 -7.41
C ALA A 59 -1.15 0.40 -8.17
N ARG A 60 -2.01 1.20 -8.82
CA ARG A 60 -1.57 2.39 -9.53
C ARG A 60 -0.98 3.45 -8.59
N SER A 61 -1.58 3.66 -7.43
CA SER A 61 -1.04 4.60 -6.41
C SER A 61 0.35 4.18 -5.95
N ARG A 62 0.60 2.88 -5.78
CA ARG A 62 1.93 2.35 -5.42
C ARG A 62 2.94 2.54 -6.55
N GLU A 63 2.53 2.43 -7.81
CA GLU A 63 3.41 2.73 -8.94
C GLU A 63 3.81 4.20 -8.97
N LEU A 64 2.88 5.12 -8.70
CA LEU A 64 3.18 6.54 -8.57
C LEU A 64 4.12 6.79 -7.38
N LEU A 65 3.88 6.17 -6.23
CA LEU A 65 4.80 6.29 -5.09
C LEU A 65 6.24 5.85 -5.42
N LYS A 66 6.42 4.85 -6.30
CA LYS A 66 7.76 4.41 -6.71
C LYS A 66 8.56 5.50 -7.41
N SER A 67 7.92 6.42 -8.15
CA SER A 67 8.65 7.55 -8.75
C SER A 67 9.12 8.56 -7.71
N ASP A 68 8.47 8.62 -6.55
CA ASP A 68 8.77 9.57 -5.49
C ASP A 68 9.84 9.03 -4.51
N LEU A 69 10.14 7.73 -4.55
CA LEU A 69 11.11 7.08 -3.66
C LEU A 69 12.48 7.77 -3.61
N PRO A 70 13.09 8.23 -4.73
CA PRO A 70 14.37 8.93 -4.67
C PRO A 70 14.31 10.21 -3.82
N GLU A 71 13.22 10.96 -3.90
CA GLU A 71 13.04 12.20 -3.12
C GLU A 71 12.76 11.90 -1.66
N ILE A 72 11.97 10.86 -1.38
CA ILE A 72 11.74 10.36 -0.02
C ILE A 72 13.06 9.90 0.61
N TYR A 73 13.91 9.18 -0.12
CA TYR A 73 15.22 8.75 0.38
C TYR A 73 16.16 9.94 0.65
N ARG A 74 16.13 10.97 -0.21
CA ARG A 74 16.90 12.19 0.04
C ARG A 74 16.43 12.89 1.32
N SER A 75 15.12 13.10 1.46
CA SER A 75 14.51 13.71 2.66
C SER A 75 14.84 12.93 3.94
N LEU A 76 14.74 11.59 3.88
CA LEU A 76 15.14 10.71 4.98
C LEU A 76 16.62 10.91 5.37
N ALA A 77 17.52 10.98 4.39
CA ALA A 77 18.95 11.16 4.64
C ALA A 77 19.25 12.54 5.26
N ASP A 78 18.54 13.59 4.84
CA ASP A 78 18.71 14.94 5.36
C ASP A 78 18.26 15.02 6.84
N GLU A 79 17.09 14.46 7.17
CA GLU A 79 16.59 14.39 8.55
C GLU A 79 17.47 13.52 9.46
N ALA A 80 18.02 12.42 8.93
CA ALA A 80 18.96 11.58 9.67
C ALA A 80 20.25 12.36 10.01
N LYS A 81 20.79 13.13 9.05
CA LYS A 81 21.98 13.99 9.27
C LYS A 81 21.71 15.14 10.23
N ALA A 82 20.48 15.65 10.27
CA ALA A 82 20.05 16.69 11.21
C ALA A 82 19.94 16.21 12.67
N GLY A 83 20.19 14.93 12.95
CA GLY A 83 20.19 14.37 14.30
C GLY A 83 18.88 13.71 14.69
N SER A 84 17.98 13.41 13.75
CA SER A 84 16.75 12.68 14.07
C SER A 84 17.03 11.19 14.27
N HIS A 85 17.09 10.74 15.53
CA HIS A 85 17.42 9.34 15.88
C HIS A 85 16.51 8.31 15.19
N LYS A 86 15.23 8.64 14.99
CA LYS A 86 14.28 7.75 14.30
C LYS A 86 14.64 7.56 12.83
N HIS A 87 14.98 8.65 12.13
CA HIS A 87 15.39 8.60 10.73
C HIS A 87 16.78 7.97 10.56
N GLN A 88 17.69 8.19 11.52
CA GLN A 88 18.98 7.49 11.56
C GLN A 88 18.80 5.97 11.69
N LYS A 89 17.98 5.51 12.64
CA LYS A 89 17.65 4.08 12.78
C LYS A 89 17.09 3.52 11.48
N LEU A 90 16.10 4.18 10.90
CA LEU A 90 15.49 3.75 9.63
C LEU A 90 16.51 3.72 8.48
N ALA A 91 17.41 4.70 8.39
CA ALA A 91 18.46 4.73 7.37
C ALA A 91 19.43 3.54 7.54
N PHE A 92 19.84 3.22 8.77
CA PHE A 92 20.70 2.06 9.05
C PHE A 92 20.00 0.72 8.77
N GLU A 93 18.70 0.61 9.04
CA GLU A 93 17.91 -0.55 8.67
C GLU A 93 17.82 -0.72 7.15
N LEU A 94 17.57 0.36 6.42
CA LEU A 94 17.49 0.34 4.95
C LEU A 94 18.83 0.05 4.27
N SER A 95 19.95 0.50 4.83
CA SER A 95 21.29 0.24 4.30
C SER A 95 21.88 -1.11 4.74
N GLY A 96 21.22 -1.82 5.67
CA GLY A 96 21.68 -3.09 6.22
C GLY A 96 22.76 -2.96 7.30
N GLU A 97 23.03 -1.76 7.81
CA GLU A 97 24.00 -1.48 8.87
C GLU A 97 23.46 -1.81 10.27
N TYR A 98 22.13 -1.91 10.40
CA TYR A 98 21.46 -2.27 11.63
C TYR A 98 20.34 -3.28 11.38
N VAL A 99 20.31 -4.34 12.18
CA VAL A 99 19.22 -5.30 12.23
C VAL A 99 18.70 -5.37 13.66
N GLU A 100 17.42 -5.10 13.85
CA GLU A 100 16.78 -5.23 15.16
C GLU A 100 16.69 -6.71 15.56
N ARG A 101 17.47 -7.11 16.55
CA ARG A 101 17.36 -8.45 17.13
C ARG A 101 16.16 -8.51 18.08
N LYS A 102 15.26 -9.46 17.85
CA LYS A 102 14.16 -9.80 18.77
C LYS A 102 14.39 -11.20 19.33
N GLU A 103 14.52 -11.30 20.64
CA GLU A 103 14.49 -12.59 21.35
C GLU A 103 13.04 -12.93 21.64
N VAL A 104 12.59 -14.10 21.18
CA VAL A 104 11.23 -14.59 21.38
C VAL A 104 11.31 -15.79 22.31
N GLU A 105 10.75 -15.65 23.50
CA GLU A 105 10.59 -16.75 24.42
C GLU A 105 9.34 -17.56 24.01
N VAL A 106 9.57 -18.77 23.51
CA VAL A 106 8.50 -19.67 23.07
C VAL A 106 8.26 -20.71 24.17
N SER A 107 7.16 -20.56 24.90
CA SER A 107 6.67 -21.60 25.81
C SER A 107 5.79 -22.58 25.04
N VAL A 108 6.27 -23.80 24.84
CA VAL A 108 5.49 -24.89 24.23
C VAL A 108 4.94 -25.78 25.35
N PRO A 109 3.61 -25.97 25.46
CA PRO A 109 3.06 -26.92 26.41
C PRO A 109 3.43 -28.34 25.98
N VAL A 110 4.12 -29.08 26.85
CA VAL A 110 4.42 -30.50 26.66
C VAL A 110 3.25 -31.31 27.21
N THR A 111 2.52 -32.00 26.33
CA THR A 111 1.55 -33.02 26.75
C THR A 111 2.28 -34.35 26.88
N ILE A 112 2.47 -34.81 28.11
CA ILE A 112 2.93 -36.17 28.40
C ILE A 112 1.71 -37.09 28.26
N VAL A 113 1.76 -38.01 27.29
CA VAL A 113 0.74 -39.05 27.15
C VAL A 113 1.27 -40.31 27.83
N GLU A 114 0.70 -40.67 28.98
CA GLU A 114 1.02 -41.95 29.62
C GLU A 114 0.39 -43.08 28.81
N VAL A 115 1.24 -43.98 28.30
CA VAL A 115 0.81 -45.20 27.64
C VAL A 115 0.52 -46.23 28.71
N ALA A 116 -0.77 -46.44 29.00
CA ALA A 116 -1.20 -47.53 29.87
C ALA A 116 -0.75 -48.88 29.27
N ARG A 117 0.09 -49.62 30.00
CA ARG A 117 0.39 -51.03 29.69
C ARG A 117 -0.85 -51.84 30.03
N GLY A 118 -1.49 -52.40 29.00
CA GLY A 118 -2.57 -53.38 29.16
C GLY A 118 -2.06 -54.66 29.82
N GLU A 119 -2.87 -55.17 30.74
CA GLU A 119 -2.78 -56.52 31.32
C GLU A 119 -3.29 -57.58 30.34
#